data_AF-A0A918FKT5-F1
#
_entry.id   AF-A0A918FKT5-F1
#
_cell.length_a   1.000
_cell.length_b   1.000
_cell.length_c   1.000
_cell.angle_alpha   90.00
_cell.angle_beta   90.00
_cell.angle_gamma   90.00
#
_symmetry.space_group_name_H-M   'P 1'
#
loop_
_entity.id
_entity.type
_entity.pdbx_description
1 polymer ?
#
loop_
_entity_poly.entity_id
_entity_poly.type
_entity_poly.pdbx_seq_one_letter_code
_entity_poly.pdbx_strand_id
1 'polypeptide(L)'
;MRNRISLLIAASVASLAIPVAATPAAAANYENSCFSAGVAVAGASGGGRWNYASRTKLDPMTLFVTDRKADGHSVGVRLVTRRSNGTNAYWAWHRLYAGAGNTESWGTSLTDSAGVRQAWTQVAVFEGDAVLQLCVTPTGTNQHW
;
A
#
# COMPACT_ATOMS: atom_id res chain seq x y z
N MET A 1 12.29 -57.39 -51.72
CA MET A 1 12.43 -57.01 -50.29
C MET A 1 13.36 -55.80 -50.19
N ARG A 2 13.05 -54.92 -49.22
CA ARG A 2 13.70 -53.65 -48.82
C ARG A 2 13.44 -52.42 -49.69
N ASN A 3 13.22 -51.23 -49.15
CA ASN A 3 12.46 -50.76 -48.00
C ASN A 3 12.50 -49.22 -48.11
N ARG A 4 11.35 -48.56 -47.92
CA ARG A 4 11.16 -47.24 -47.28
C ARG A 4 11.79 -45.99 -47.90
N ILE A 5 10.89 -45.20 -48.49
CA ILE A 5 10.92 -43.73 -48.58
C ILE A 5 11.12 -43.14 -47.17
N SER A 6 12.03 -42.19 -47.02
CA SER A 6 12.12 -41.35 -45.81
C SER A 6 12.50 -39.93 -46.19
N LEU A 7 11.49 -39.07 -46.06
CA LEU A 7 11.50 -37.61 -46.05
C LEU A 7 12.40 -37.12 -44.90
N LEU A 8 13.23 -36.09 -45.09
CA LEU A 8 13.63 -35.19 -44.00
C LEU A 8 13.91 -33.79 -44.53
N ILE A 9 12.91 -32.92 -44.32
CA ILE A 9 12.99 -31.47 -44.28
C ILE A 9 13.71 -31.09 -42.98
N ALA A 10 14.70 -30.21 -43.03
CA ALA A 10 15.25 -29.57 -41.84
C ALA A 10 15.29 -28.05 -42.06
N ALA A 11 14.19 -27.39 -41.70
CA ALA A 11 14.12 -25.96 -41.50
C ALA A 11 14.68 -25.65 -40.09
N SER A 12 15.86 -25.04 -40.02
CA SER A 12 16.42 -24.54 -38.77
C SER A 12 15.72 -23.24 -38.39
N VAL A 13 14.82 -23.32 -37.40
CA VAL A 13 14.12 -22.18 -36.80
C VAL A 13 15.12 -21.40 -35.95
N ALA A 14 15.46 -20.19 -36.38
CA ALA A 14 16.25 -19.26 -35.58
C ALA A 14 15.47 -18.87 -34.32
N SER A 15 15.96 -19.28 -33.16
CA SER A 15 15.38 -18.92 -31.87
C SER A 15 15.73 -17.45 -31.58
N LEU A 16 14.79 -16.54 -31.81
CA LEU A 16 14.89 -15.14 -31.39
C LEU A 16 14.85 -15.09 -29.86
N ALA A 17 16.02 -15.00 -29.24
CA ALA A 17 16.12 -14.67 -27.83
C ALA A 17 15.60 -13.24 -27.63
N ILE A 18 14.42 -13.11 -27.00
CA ILE A 18 13.92 -11.81 -26.56
C ILE A 18 14.67 -11.48 -25.26
N PRO A 19 15.54 -10.45 -25.24
CA PRO A 19 16.07 -9.97 -23.98
C PRO A 19 14.90 -9.36 -23.20
N VAL A 20 14.45 -10.05 -22.16
CA VAL A 20 13.59 -9.45 -21.14
C VAL A 20 14.46 -8.47 -20.38
N ALA A 21 14.51 -7.22 -20.87
CA ALA A 21 15.06 -6.12 -20.10
C ALA A 21 14.14 -5.90 -18.90
N ALA A 22 14.48 -6.54 -17.77
CA ALA A 22 13.93 -6.17 -16.48
C ALA A 22 14.37 -4.74 -16.22
N THR A 23 13.49 -3.78 -16.48
CA THR A 23 13.71 -2.42 -16.01
C THR A 23 13.73 -2.48 -14.48
N PRO A 24 14.68 -1.79 -13.81
CA PRO A 24 14.62 -1.69 -12.37
C PRO A 24 13.28 -1.07 -12.00
N ALA A 25 12.51 -1.74 -11.13
CA ALA A 25 11.40 -1.11 -10.45
C ALA A 25 11.97 0.11 -9.71
N ALA A 26 11.65 1.31 -10.19
CA ALA A 26 12.10 2.54 -9.57
C ALA A 26 11.53 2.56 -8.14
N ALA A 27 12.39 2.32 -7.15
CA ALA A 27 12.11 2.68 -5.77
C ALA A 27 12.08 4.21 -5.74
N ALA A 28 10.88 4.77 -5.73
CA ALA A 28 10.70 6.20 -5.64
C ALA A 28 11.27 6.69 -4.30
N ASN A 29 12.34 7.48 -4.39
CA ASN A 29 12.90 8.22 -3.26
C ASN A 29 11.93 9.35 -2.93
N TYR A 30 11.02 9.13 -1.99
CA TYR A 30 10.03 10.11 -1.56
C TYR A 30 10.59 10.96 -0.42
N GLU A 31 11.26 12.05 -0.77
CA GLU A 31 11.50 13.23 0.08
C GLU A 31 10.20 14.06 0.18
N ASN A 32 9.90 14.89 1.18
CA ASN A 32 10.03 14.90 2.63
C ASN A 32 9.20 16.15 3.06
N SER A 33 8.32 16.02 4.05
CA SER A 33 7.28 16.98 4.49
C SER A 33 6.01 17.09 3.61
N CYS A 34 4.84 16.84 4.22
CA CYS A 34 3.52 16.60 3.59
C CYS A 34 3.38 15.28 2.80
N PHE A 35 3.49 14.13 3.47
CA PHE A 35 3.12 12.86 2.84
C PHE A 35 1.61 12.85 2.55
N SER A 36 1.20 12.63 1.30
CA SER A 36 -0.18 12.29 0.94
C SER A 36 -0.16 11.09 0.00
N ALA A 37 -0.27 9.89 0.53
CA ALA A 37 -0.48 8.72 -0.32
C ALA A 37 -1.88 8.18 -0.06
N GLY A 38 -2.63 8.03 -1.14
CA GLY A 38 -3.80 7.18 -1.20
C GLY A 38 -3.42 5.82 -1.74
N VAL A 39 -4.11 4.78 -1.31
CA VAL A 39 -4.05 3.44 -1.91
C VAL A 39 -5.46 2.97 -2.20
N ALA A 40 -5.62 2.14 -3.22
CA ALA A 40 -6.89 1.54 -3.58
C ALA A 40 -6.81 0.01 -3.57
N VAL A 41 -7.91 -0.59 -3.14
CA VAL A 41 -8.24 -2.01 -3.12
C VAL A 41 -9.65 -2.14 -3.73
N ALA A 42 -10.04 -3.32 -4.21
CA ALA A 42 -11.27 -3.51 -4.99
C ALA A 42 -12.55 -2.90 -4.36
N GLY A 43 -12.64 -2.83 -3.03
CA GLY A 43 -13.76 -2.19 -2.31
C GLY A 43 -13.46 -0.86 -1.61
N ALA A 44 -12.20 -0.43 -1.48
CA ALA A 44 -11.86 0.77 -0.70
C ALA A 44 -10.73 1.59 -1.32
N SER A 45 -10.72 2.89 -1.07
CA SER A 45 -9.51 3.70 -1.19
C SER A 45 -9.31 4.54 0.04
N GLY A 46 -8.08 4.85 0.41
CA GLY A 46 -7.83 5.66 1.59
C GLY A 46 -6.37 6.00 1.75
N GLY A 47 -6.05 6.76 2.79
CA GLY A 47 -4.72 7.30 2.96
C GLY A 47 -4.57 8.12 4.21
N GLY A 48 -3.45 8.81 4.28
CA GLY A 48 -3.21 9.76 5.33
C GLY A 48 -2.24 10.85 4.91
N ARG A 49 -2.32 11.95 5.64
CA ARG A 49 -1.39 13.06 5.56
C ARG A 49 -0.94 13.50 6.93
N TRP A 50 0.35 13.75 7.09
CA TRP A 50 0.90 14.25 8.35
C TRP A 50 2.18 15.05 8.15
N ASN A 51 2.53 15.80 9.19
CA ASN A 51 3.86 16.36 9.38
C ASN A 51 4.55 15.64 10.53
N TYR A 52 5.81 15.26 10.34
CA TYR A 52 6.66 14.88 11.47
C TYR A 52 7.04 16.15 12.23
N ALA A 53 6.41 16.38 13.37
CA ALA A 53 6.68 17.53 14.22
C ALA A 53 7.94 17.32 15.08
N SER A 54 8.27 16.07 15.38
CA SER A 54 9.51 15.68 16.08
C SER A 54 9.81 14.19 15.84
N ARG A 55 10.84 13.64 16.50
CA ARG A 55 11.10 12.20 16.54
C ARG A 55 9.94 11.37 17.10
N THR A 56 9.06 11.97 17.88
CA THR A 56 8.00 11.28 18.65
C THR A 56 6.59 11.73 18.27
N LYS A 57 6.44 12.72 17.38
CA LYS A 57 5.15 13.37 17.15
C LYS A 57 4.80 13.53 15.67
N LEU A 58 3.56 13.18 15.30
CA LEU A 58 2.93 13.50 14.02
C LEU A 58 1.82 14.53 14.25
N ASP A 59 1.99 15.76 13.76
CA ASP A 59 1.05 16.85 14.02
C ASP A 59 1.22 18.01 13.02
N PRO A 60 0.16 18.44 12.30
CA PRO A 60 -1.17 17.81 12.25
C PRO A 60 -1.14 16.49 11.47
N MET A 61 -2.13 15.63 11.73
CA MET A 61 -2.40 14.41 10.97
C MET A 61 -3.85 14.35 10.51
N THR A 62 -4.08 13.79 9.32
CA THR A 62 -5.41 13.50 8.78
C THR A 62 -5.38 12.13 8.14
N LEU A 63 -6.36 11.28 8.46
CA LEU A 63 -6.60 10.00 7.81
C LEU A 63 -7.91 10.06 7.06
N PHE A 64 -8.03 9.36 5.93
CA PHE A 64 -9.30 9.28 5.20
C PHE A 64 -9.49 7.91 4.56
N VAL A 65 -10.76 7.56 4.36
CA VAL A 65 -11.15 6.36 3.60
C VAL A 65 -12.45 6.63 2.84
N THR A 66 -12.55 6.00 1.69
CA THR A 66 -13.68 6.03 0.77
C THR A 66 -14.10 4.59 0.50
N ASP A 67 -15.39 4.32 0.66
CA ASP A 67 -15.96 3.06 0.20
C ASP A 67 -16.26 3.17 -1.30
N ARG A 68 -15.75 2.22 -2.07
CA ARG A 68 -15.82 2.24 -3.54
C ARG A 68 -16.84 1.26 -4.11
N LYS A 69 -17.43 0.37 -3.30
CA LYS A 69 -18.22 -0.75 -3.80
C LYS A 69 -19.46 -1.01 -2.96
N ALA A 70 -20.61 -1.10 -3.61
CA ALA A 70 -21.87 -1.38 -2.94
C ALA A 70 -22.04 -2.89 -2.71
N ASP A 71 -21.29 -3.46 -1.76
CA ASP A 71 -21.30 -4.89 -1.44
C ASP A 71 -21.66 -5.21 0.03
N GLY A 72 -22.05 -4.19 0.81
CA GLY A 72 -22.47 -4.35 2.20
C GLY A 72 -21.30 -4.49 3.20
N HIS A 73 -20.07 -4.46 2.71
CA HIS A 73 -18.90 -4.39 3.56
C HIS A 73 -18.68 -2.98 4.10
N SER A 74 -17.83 -2.88 5.11
CA SER A 74 -17.35 -1.59 5.61
C SER A 74 -15.88 -1.44 5.31
N VAL A 75 -15.41 -0.20 5.29
CA VAL A 75 -14.01 0.09 4.97
C VAL A 75 -13.35 0.81 6.12
N GLY A 76 -12.02 0.78 6.17
CA GLY A 76 -11.29 1.46 7.23
C GLY A 76 -9.89 1.85 6.86
N VAL A 77 -9.36 2.79 7.62
CA VAL A 77 -7.97 3.27 7.55
C VAL A 77 -7.35 3.27 8.95
N ARG A 78 -6.09 2.89 9.05
CA ARG A 78 -5.29 3.09 10.27
C ARG A 78 -3.90 3.57 9.94
N LEU A 79 -3.30 4.27 10.89
CA LEU A 79 -1.87 4.54 10.88
C LEU A 79 -1.08 3.32 11.36
N VAL A 80 0.09 3.10 10.78
CA VAL A 80 1.13 2.24 11.32
C VAL A 80 2.42 3.04 11.40
N THR A 81 3.11 2.95 12.53
CA THR A 81 4.43 3.55 12.71
C THR A 81 5.47 2.47 12.94
N ARG A 82 6.70 2.71 12.49
CA ARG A 82 7.86 1.90 12.86
C ARG A 82 8.81 2.72 13.72
N ARG A 83 9.26 2.12 14.82
CA ARG A 83 10.20 2.71 15.77
C ARG A 83 11.65 2.46 15.36
N SER A 84 12.60 3.12 16.02
CA SER A 84 14.04 2.96 15.72
C SER A 84 14.56 1.53 15.91
N ASN A 85 13.95 0.76 16.82
CA ASN A 85 14.27 -0.66 17.03
C ASN A 85 13.61 -1.60 16.01
N GLY A 86 12.97 -1.08 14.96
CA GLY A 86 12.30 -1.86 13.92
C GLY A 86 10.90 -2.38 14.28
N THR A 87 10.43 -2.19 15.51
CA THR A 87 9.08 -2.62 15.91
C THR A 87 8.00 -1.73 15.30
N ASN A 88 6.89 -2.35 14.87
CA ASN A 88 5.74 -1.64 14.36
C ASN A 88 4.70 -1.42 15.47
N ALA A 89 4.14 -0.22 15.56
CA ALA A 89 2.95 0.07 16.34
C ALA A 89 1.76 0.24 15.39
N TYR A 90 0.68 -0.47 15.67
CA TYR A 90 -0.56 -0.44 14.91
C TYR A 90 -1.58 0.37 15.68
N TRP A 91 -2.00 1.49 15.11
CA TRP A 91 -2.97 2.37 15.74
C TRP A 91 -4.40 1.91 15.42
N ALA A 92 -5.36 2.40 16.19
CA ALA A 92 -6.76 2.01 16.06
C ALA A 92 -7.27 2.28 14.63
N TRP A 93 -8.19 1.42 14.17
CA TRP A 93 -8.88 1.61 12.90
C TRP A 93 -9.92 2.73 13.02
N HIS A 94 -9.93 3.62 12.04
CA HIS A 94 -11.07 4.48 11.74
C HIS A 94 -11.91 3.78 10.67
N ARG A 95 -13.21 3.61 10.92
CA ARG A 95 -14.10 2.82 10.08
C ARG A 95 -15.22 3.68 9.50
N LEU A 96 -15.53 3.43 8.24
CA LEU A 96 -16.64 4.01 7.50
C LEU A 96 -17.67 2.92 7.22
N TYR A 97 -18.91 3.15 7.67
CA TYR A 97 -20.03 2.23 7.55
C TYR A 97 -21.16 2.75 6.64
N ALA A 98 -21.03 3.97 6.10
CA ALA A 98 -22.09 4.60 5.29
C ALA A 98 -22.28 3.95 3.90
N GLY A 99 -21.40 3.02 3.52
CA GLY A 99 -21.46 2.31 2.24
C GLY A 99 -20.87 3.10 1.07
N ALA A 100 -20.94 2.50 -0.11
CA ALA A 100 -20.31 2.97 -1.34
C ALA A 100 -20.55 4.45 -1.69
N GLY A 101 -19.51 5.12 -2.17
CA GLY A 101 -19.54 6.52 -2.60
C GLY A 101 -19.29 7.52 -1.46
N ASN A 102 -19.36 7.07 -0.21
CA ASN A 102 -19.07 7.91 0.94
C ASN A 102 -17.56 7.98 1.21
N THR A 103 -17.12 9.13 1.73
CA THR A 103 -15.76 9.35 2.22
C THR A 103 -15.83 9.96 3.60
N GLU A 104 -14.98 9.49 4.50
CA GLU A 104 -14.82 10.09 5.81
C GLU A 104 -13.35 10.42 6.06
N SER A 105 -13.12 11.49 6.82
CA SER A 105 -11.80 12.02 7.12
C SER A 105 -11.72 12.41 8.59
N TRP A 106 -10.63 12.04 9.24
CA TRP A 106 -10.39 12.26 10.66
C TRP A 106 -9.13 13.10 10.86
N GLY A 107 -9.30 14.31 11.39
CA GLY A 107 -8.20 15.14 11.88
C GLY A 107 -7.76 14.69 13.26
N THR A 108 -6.46 14.43 13.44
CA THR A 108 -5.90 13.89 14.68
C THR A 108 -4.41 14.25 14.79
N SER A 109 -3.75 13.73 15.82
CA SER A 109 -2.30 13.76 15.98
C SER A 109 -1.82 12.44 16.58
N LEU A 110 -0.52 12.21 16.54
CA LEU A 110 0.11 11.07 17.20
C LEU A 110 1.25 11.53 18.08
N THR A 111 1.34 10.97 19.28
CA THR A 111 2.58 10.97 20.08
C THR A 111 2.96 9.54 20.45
N ASP A 112 4.18 9.12 20.11
CA ASP A 112 4.77 7.84 20.53
C ASP A 112 6.11 8.14 21.21
N SER A 113 6.19 7.95 22.52
CA SER A 113 7.39 8.23 23.31
C SER A 113 8.59 7.34 22.93
N ALA A 114 8.34 6.17 22.34
CA ALA A 114 9.39 5.30 21.83
C ALA A 114 9.87 5.70 20.42
N GLY A 115 9.27 6.75 19.84
CA GLY A 115 9.70 7.39 18.61
C GLY A 115 9.09 6.79 17.34
N VAL A 116 8.97 7.64 16.32
CA VAL A 116 8.43 7.32 15.00
C VAL A 116 9.55 7.51 13.99
N ARG A 117 10.18 6.43 13.52
CA ARG A 117 11.17 6.49 12.43
C ARG A 117 10.51 6.46 11.06
N GLN A 118 9.45 5.70 10.92
CA GLN A 118 8.68 5.63 9.69
C GLN A 118 7.19 5.58 9.99
N ALA A 119 6.37 6.00 9.03
CA ALA A 119 4.92 5.92 9.11
C ALA A 119 4.31 5.60 7.75
N TRP A 120 3.23 4.84 7.74
CA TRP A 120 2.38 4.56 6.58
C TRP A 120 0.96 4.29 7.05
N THR A 121 0.03 4.19 6.12
CA THR A 121 -1.35 3.80 6.40
C THR A 121 -1.66 2.43 5.86
N GLN A 122 -2.59 1.76 6.51
CA GLN A 122 -3.26 0.60 5.97
C GLN A 122 -4.71 0.96 5.69
N VAL A 123 -5.22 0.48 4.56
CA VAL A 123 -6.61 0.62 4.13
C VAL A 123 -7.18 -0.76 3.91
N ALA A 124 -8.37 -1.03 4.45
CA ALA A 124 -8.96 -2.35 4.41
C ALA A 124 -10.46 -2.32 4.10
N VAL A 125 -10.93 -3.45 3.57
CA VAL A 125 -12.34 -3.83 3.45
C VAL A 125 -12.62 -4.89 4.51
N PHE A 126 -13.76 -4.81 5.17
CA PHE A 126 -14.12 -5.62 6.31
C PHE A 126 -15.50 -6.26 6.19
N GLU A 127 -15.60 -7.48 6.73
CA GLU A 127 -16.85 -8.15 7.06
C GLU A 127 -16.90 -8.33 8.58
N GLY A 128 -17.80 -7.61 9.26
CA GLY A 128 -17.72 -7.48 10.72
C GLY A 128 -16.34 -6.98 11.15
N ASP A 129 -15.59 -7.76 11.92
CA ASP A 129 -14.21 -7.45 12.34
C ASP A 129 -13.13 -8.13 11.47
N ALA A 130 -13.52 -8.98 10.53
CA ALA A 130 -12.59 -9.68 9.66
C ALA A 130 -12.11 -8.77 8.53
N VAL A 131 -10.79 -8.69 8.34
CA VAL A 131 -10.18 -8.02 7.18
C VAL A 131 -10.30 -8.93 5.97
N LEU A 132 -11.07 -8.53 4.95
CA LEU A 132 -11.19 -9.26 3.69
C LEU A 132 -10.07 -8.90 2.72
N GLN A 133 -9.75 -7.61 2.65
CA GLN A 133 -8.73 -7.08 1.77
C GLN A 133 -7.97 -5.98 2.49
N LEU A 134 -6.67 -5.90 2.22
CA LEU A 134 -5.77 -4.93 2.84
C LEU A 134 -4.83 -4.38 1.78
N CYS A 135 -4.66 -3.06 1.77
CA CYS A 135 -3.60 -2.42 1.02
C CYS A 135 -2.88 -1.42 1.92
N VAL A 136 -1.64 -1.08 1.56
CA VAL A 136 -0.80 -0.18 2.34
C VAL A 136 -0.26 0.92 1.46
N THR A 137 -0.12 2.11 2.03
CA THR A 137 0.57 3.20 1.35
C THR A 137 2.09 3.02 1.42
N PRO A 138 2.85 3.70 0.55
CA PRO A 138 4.30 3.78 0.69
C PRO A 138 4.70 4.26 2.09
N THR A 139 5.88 3.85 2.52
CA THR A 139 6.41 4.25 3.82
C THR A 139 7.07 5.62 3.75
N GLY A 140 6.64 6.56 4.60
CA GLY A 140 7.33 7.83 4.81
C GLY A 140 8.38 7.70 5.92
N THR A 141 9.52 8.37 5.78
CA THR A 141 10.58 8.40 6.79
C THR A 141 10.54 9.70 7.56
N ASN A 142 10.74 9.65 8.88
CA ASN A 142 10.79 10.82 9.74
C ASN A 142 12.18 11.48 9.65
N GLN A 143 12.20 12.73 9.24
CA GLN A 143 13.40 13.54 9.02
C GLN A 143 14.09 14.04 10.28
N HIS A 144 13.46 13.91 11.45
CA HIS A 144 14.05 14.37 12.71
C HIS A 144 15.10 13.40 13.27
N TRP A 145 15.50 12.37 12.53
CA TRP A 145 16.29 11.25 13.01
C TRP A 145 17.70 11.15 12.44
#